data_AF-A0A916G803-F1
#
_entry.id   AF-A0A916G803-F1
#
_cell.length_a   1.000
_cell.length_b   1.000
_cell.length_c   1.000
_cell.angle_alpha   90.00
_cell.angle_beta   90.00
_cell.angle_gamma   90.00
#
_symmetry.space_group_name_H-M   'P 1'
#
loop_
_entity.id
_entity.type
_entity.pdbx_description
1 polymer ?
#
loop_
_entity_poly.entity_id
_entity_poly.type
_entity_poly.pdbx_seq_one_letter_code
_entity_poly.pdbx_strand_id
1 'polypeptide(L)'
;MRTTRRPSILFAVVLSSAAAANAGSRVLVETGRTEYVRYCAACHGVNATGDGPVASVLHVRPPDLTRIAERRGGEFPAGEIASVIDGRFEVAAHGTRAMPVWGRVLGEPIAERTTADEVSRGRIDALVAYLESIQAGSTK
;
A
#
# COMPACT_ATOMS: atom_id res chain seq x y z
N MET A 1 4.70 24.29 -66.74
CA MET A 1 3.79 24.22 -65.58
C MET A 1 4.32 23.14 -64.62
N ARG A 2 5.08 23.52 -63.58
CA ARG A 2 5.66 22.60 -62.58
C ARG A 2 5.11 22.99 -61.22
N THR A 3 4.28 22.15 -60.61
CA THR A 3 3.68 22.38 -59.30
C THR A 3 4.62 21.80 -58.24
N THR A 4 5.16 22.64 -57.37
CA THR A 4 5.94 22.21 -56.20
C THR A 4 4.99 22.00 -55.02
N ARG A 5 4.86 20.76 -54.54
CA ARG A 5 4.13 20.45 -53.30
C ARG A 5 5.08 20.64 -52.11
N ARG A 6 4.70 21.52 -51.17
CA ARG A 6 5.39 21.67 -49.88
C ARG A 6 4.88 20.60 -48.91
N PRO A 7 5.74 19.81 -48.25
CA PRO A 7 5.29 18.92 -47.20
C PRO A 7 5.05 19.76 -45.93
N SER A 8 3.83 19.69 -45.39
CA SER A 8 3.52 20.25 -44.08
C SER A 8 4.05 19.30 -43.02
N ILE A 9 5.06 19.73 -42.26
CA ILE A 9 5.57 18.99 -41.11
C ILE A 9 4.62 19.28 -39.94
N LEU A 10 3.71 18.35 -39.65
CA LEU A 10 2.94 18.34 -38.41
C LEU A 10 3.86 17.88 -37.28
N PHE A 11 4.27 18.81 -36.42
CA PHE A 11 4.97 18.52 -35.18
C PHE A 11 3.92 17.98 -34.17
N ALA A 12 3.85 16.66 -34.00
CA ALA A 12 3.02 16.06 -32.97
C ALA A 12 3.68 16.31 -31.60
N VAL A 13 3.06 17.14 -30.77
CA VAL A 13 3.46 17.32 -29.36
C VAL A 13 3.02 16.09 -28.59
N VAL A 14 3.93 15.16 -28.35
CA VAL A 14 3.72 14.01 -27.46
C VAL A 14 3.86 14.51 -26.01
N LEU A 15 2.75 14.81 -25.34
CA LEU A 15 2.76 15.12 -23.91
C LEU A 15 3.11 13.85 -23.12
N SER A 16 4.28 13.86 -22.47
CA SER A 16 4.83 12.73 -21.70
C SER A 16 4.04 12.50 -20.40
N SER A 17 3.29 11.38 -20.33
CA SER A 17 2.41 11.02 -19.20
C SER A 17 3.12 10.36 -18.00
N ALA A 18 4.44 10.12 -18.07
CA ALA A 18 5.16 9.35 -17.05
C ALA A 18 5.35 10.08 -15.70
N ALA A 19 5.42 11.42 -15.71
CA ALA A 19 5.71 12.20 -14.50
C ALA A 19 4.56 12.18 -13.47
N ALA A 20 3.31 12.21 -13.93
CA ALA A 20 2.13 12.24 -13.05
C ALA A 20 1.93 10.90 -12.31
N ALA A 21 2.17 9.77 -12.97
CA ALA A 21 2.06 8.44 -12.36
C ALA A 21 3.07 8.24 -11.22
N ASN A 22 4.28 8.77 -11.37
CA ASN A 22 5.33 8.67 -10.36
C ASN A 22 5.10 9.61 -9.15
N ALA A 23 4.40 10.74 -9.35
CA ALA A 23 3.99 11.60 -8.26
C ALA A 23 2.86 10.96 -7.43
N GLY A 24 1.86 10.37 -8.09
CA GLY A 24 0.75 9.68 -7.43
C GLY A 24 1.22 8.51 -6.55
N SER A 25 2.15 7.69 -7.04
CA SER A 25 2.70 6.56 -6.25
C SER A 25 3.48 7.03 -5.02
N ARG A 26 4.27 8.11 -5.14
CA ARG A 26 5.01 8.68 -4.00
C ARG A 26 4.10 9.22 -2.92
N VAL A 27 3.03 9.93 -3.30
CA VAL A 27 2.02 10.43 -2.35
C VAL A 27 1.34 9.26 -1.63
N LEU A 28 1.01 8.20 -2.36
CA LEU A 28 0.39 7.01 -1.78
C LEU A 28 1.31 6.31 -0.76
N VAL A 29 2.59 6.14 -1.09
CA VAL A 29 3.59 5.56 -0.19
C VAL A 29 3.80 6.42 1.08
N GLU A 30 3.88 7.74 0.94
CA GLU A 30 4.05 8.64 2.11
C GLU A 30 2.81 8.64 3.02
N THR A 31 1.61 8.62 2.41
CA THR A 31 0.35 8.46 3.13
C THR A 31 0.35 7.12 3.89
N GLY A 32 0.73 6.04 3.21
CA GLY A 32 0.86 4.71 3.79
C GLY A 32 1.84 4.65 4.95
N ARG A 33 3.00 5.32 4.83
CA ARG A 33 3.99 5.44 5.92
C ARG A 33 3.38 6.12 7.15
N THR A 34 2.63 7.20 6.93
CA THR A 34 1.97 7.94 8.02
C THR A 34 0.94 7.07 8.75
N GLU A 35 0.09 6.38 7.99
CA GLU A 35 -0.90 5.45 8.53
C GLU A 35 -0.21 4.29 9.27
N TYR A 36 0.87 3.74 8.71
CA TYR A 36 1.64 2.66 9.30
C TYR A 36 2.21 3.04 10.67
N VAL A 37 2.84 4.21 10.78
CA VAL A 37 3.39 4.70 12.05
C VAL A 37 2.28 4.88 13.08
N ARG A 38 1.11 5.36 12.66
CA ARG A 38 -0.02 5.59 13.56
C ARG A 38 -0.65 4.30 14.08
N TYR A 39 -0.84 3.29 13.22
CA TYR A 39 -1.68 2.12 13.56
C TYR A 39 -0.90 0.82 13.71
N CYS A 40 0.24 0.67 13.02
CA CYS A 40 0.95 -0.61 12.92
C CYS A 40 2.23 -0.65 13.74
N ALA A 41 2.94 0.48 13.86
CA ALA A 41 4.28 0.54 14.46
C ALA A 41 4.33 0.19 15.95
N ALA A 42 3.22 0.33 16.69
CA ALA A 42 3.16 -0.09 18.09
C ALA A 42 3.52 -1.59 18.27
N CYS A 43 3.09 -2.43 17.32
CA CYS A 43 3.38 -3.87 17.33
C CYS A 43 4.56 -4.20 16.41
N HIS A 44 4.59 -3.66 15.20
CA HIS A 44 5.58 -4.04 14.18
C HIS A 44 6.87 -3.20 14.20
N GLY A 45 6.96 -2.17 15.04
CA GLY A 45 8.11 -1.26 15.09
C GLY A 45 8.06 -0.19 14.01
N VAL A 46 8.75 0.93 14.20
CA VAL A 46 8.80 2.03 13.21
C VAL A 46 9.54 1.63 11.94
N ASN A 47 10.44 0.63 12.04
CA ASN A 47 11.21 0.07 10.92
C ASN A 47 10.53 -1.17 10.32
N ALA A 48 9.34 -1.53 10.79
CA ALA A 48 8.59 -2.70 10.34
C ALA A 48 9.26 -4.05 10.56
N THR A 49 10.23 -4.12 11.47
CA THR A 49 11.03 -5.31 11.78
C THR A 49 10.42 -6.25 12.84
N GLY A 50 9.22 -5.95 13.32
CA GLY A 50 8.52 -6.75 14.34
C GLY A 50 8.98 -6.48 15.78
N ASP A 51 9.64 -5.35 16.00
CA ASP A 51 10.25 -4.89 17.26
C ASP A 51 9.52 -3.69 17.87
N GLY A 52 8.19 -3.63 17.68
CA GLY A 52 7.37 -2.58 18.27
C GLY A 52 7.41 -2.60 19.81
N PRO A 53 7.12 -1.46 20.46
CA PRO A 53 7.19 -1.33 21.92
C PRO A 53 6.34 -2.36 22.68
N VAL A 54 5.26 -2.88 22.08
CA VAL A 54 4.44 -3.92 22.71
C VAL A 54 4.77 -5.34 22.24
N ALA A 55 5.73 -5.53 21.32
CA ALA A 55 5.99 -6.82 20.69
C ALA A 55 6.37 -7.93 21.69
N SER A 56 7.08 -7.59 22.78
CA SER A 56 7.54 -8.55 23.79
C SER A 56 6.43 -9.09 24.70
N VAL A 57 5.28 -8.41 24.78
CA VAL A 57 4.14 -8.81 25.61
C VAL A 57 3.02 -9.48 24.81
N LEU A 58 3.15 -9.56 23.48
CA LEU A 58 2.19 -10.26 22.63
C LEU A 58 2.45 -11.76 22.65
N HIS A 59 1.37 -12.56 22.63
CA HIS A 59 1.46 -14.01 22.54
C HIS A 59 2.10 -14.47 21.22
N VAL A 60 1.78 -13.77 20.13
CA VAL A 60 2.39 -13.99 18.81
C VAL A 60 3.31 -12.82 18.50
N ARG A 61 4.59 -13.11 18.29
CA ARG A 61 5.56 -12.10 17.91
C ARG A 61 5.23 -11.55 16.51
N PRO A 62 5.09 -10.23 16.33
CA PRO A 62 4.90 -9.64 15.02
C PRO A 62 6.07 -9.98 14.08
N PRO A 63 5.81 -10.44 12.84
CA PRO A 63 6.89 -10.76 11.90
C PRO A 63 7.57 -9.49 11.37
N ASP A 64 8.79 -9.65 10.87
CA ASP A 64 9.49 -8.66 10.05
C ASP A 64 8.73 -8.47 8.72
N LEU A 65 8.08 -7.32 8.57
CA LEU A 65 7.29 -6.97 7.40
C LEU A 65 8.16 -6.54 6.21
N THR A 66 9.46 -6.27 6.40
CA THR A 66 10.38 -5.91 5.30
C THR A 66 10.75 -7.11 4.42
N ARG A 67 10.34 -8.32 4.82
CA ARG A 67 10.67 -9.59 4.15
C ARG A 67 9.44 -10.40 3.75
N ILE A 68 8.30 -9.75 3.54
CA ILE A 68 7.09 -10.41 3.04
C ILE A 68 7.35 -11.02 1.67
N ALA A 69 7.94 -10.26 0.74
CA ALA A 69 8.24 -10.72 -0.62
C ALA A 69 9.19 -11.93 -0.60
N GLU A 70 10.27 -11.87 0.20
CA GLU A 70 11.19 -13.00 0.39
C GLU A 70 10.45 -14.28 0.81
N ARG A 71 9.54 -14.18 1.79
CA ARG A 71 8.72 -15.32 2.27
C ARG A 71 7.65 -15.79 1.28
N ARG A 72 7.45 -15.07 0.18
CA ARG A 72 6.43 -15.34 -0.85
C ARG A 72 7.05 -15.63 -2.21
N GLY A 73 8.34 -15.97 -2.25
CA GLY A 73 9.03 -16.37 -3.47
C GLY A 73 9.59 -15.20 -4.28
N GLY A 74 9.74 -14.03 -3.67
CA GLY A 74 10.34 -12.84 -4.27
C GLY A 74 9.33 -11.77 -4.72
N GLU A 75 8.04 -12.10 -4.76
CA GLU A 75 6.97 -11.17 -5.13
C GLU A 75 6.15 -10.73 -3.92
N PHE A 76 5.80 -9.45 -3.87
CA PHE A 76 4.95 -8.92 -2.81
C PHE A 76 3.45 -9.18 -3.11
N PRO A 77 2.74 -9.99 -2.30
CA PRO A 77 1.37 -10.38 -2.61
C PRO A 77 0.36 -9.31 -2.16
N ALA A 78 0.29 -8.19 -2.89
CA ALA A 78 -0.50 -7.01 -2.50
C ALA A 78 -1.96 -7.33 -2.10
N GLY A 79 -2.66 -8.18 -2.85
CA GLY A 79 -4.05 -8.55 -2.55
C GLY A 79 -4.21 -9.42 -1.29
N GLU A 80 -3.24 -10.29 -1.01
CA GLU A 80 -3.22 -11.07 0.25
C GLU A 80 -3.03 -10.12 1.44
N ILE A 81 -2.06 -9.21 1.34
CA ILE A 81 -1.76 -8.24 2.40
C ILE A 81 -2.94 -7.29 2.64
N ALA A 82 -3.58 -6.78 1.58
CA ALA A 82 -4.79 -5.97 1.69
C ALA A 82 -5.88 -6.70 2.47
N SER A 83 -6.09 -7.99 2.19
CA SER A 83 -7.10 -8.83 2.86
C SER A 83 -6.79 -9.06 4.33
N VAL A 84 -5.50 -9.28 4.67
CA VAL A 84 -5.03 -9.41 6.06
C VAL A 84 -5.24 -8.13 6.85
N ILE A 85 -4.88 -6.98 6.28
CA ILE A 85 -5.06 -5.66 6.91
C ILE A 85 -6.54 -5.38 7.11
N ASP A 86 -7.37 -5.53 6.06
CA ASP A 86 -8.81 -5.31 6.15
C ASP A 86 -9.42 -6.12 7.29
N GLY A 87 -9.20 -7.45 7.27
CA GLY A 87 -9.61 -8.35 8.33
C GLY A 87 -11.10 -8.60 8.49
N ARG A 88 -11.97 -7.96 7.69
CA ARG A 88 -13.42 -8.21 7.73
C ARG A 88 -13.84 -9.52 7.07
N PHE A 89 -12.92 -10.17 6.35
CA PHE A 89 -13.15 -11.41 5.59
C PHE A 89 -12.45 -12.65 6.17
N GLU A 90 -12.17 -12.69 7.49
CA GLU A 90 -11.58 -13.88 8.09
C GLU A 90 -12.55 -15.07 8.18
N VAL A 91 -12.05 -16.25 7.81
CA VAL A 91 -12.76 -17.53 7.97
C VAL A 91 -12.57 -18.01 9.41
N ALA A 92 -13.68 -18.25 10.12
CA ALA A 92 -13.68 -18.66 11.53
C ALA A 92 -12.82 -19.90 11.87
N ALA A 93 -12.45 -20.70 10.87
CA ALA A 93 -11.60 -21.88 11.00
C ALA A 93 -10.12 -21.55 11.31
N HIS A 94 -9.67 -20.30 11.20
CA HIS A 94 -8.27 -19.90 11.39
C HIS A 94 -7.91 -19.44 12.82
N GLY A 95 -8.81 -19.62 13.80
CA GLY A 95 -8.56 -19.32 15.22
C GLY A 95 -8.71 -17.83 15.59
N THR A 96 -8.15 -17.42 16.73
CA THR A 96 -8.20 -16.01 17.17
C THR A 96 -7.23 -15.16 16.37
N ARG A 97 -7.73 -14.07 15.77
CA ARG A 97 -6.90 -13.14 15.02
C ARG A 97 -5.90 -12.40 15.92
N ALA A 98 -4.66 -12.28 15.46
CA ALA A 98 -3.57 -11.63 16.20
C ALA A 98 -3.51 -10.10 15.98
N MET A 99 -4.19 -9.58 14.96
CA MET A 99 -4.21 -8.14 14.61
C MET A 99 -5.61 -7.54 14.84
N PRO A 100 -5.78 -6.22 14.96
CA PRO A 100 -7.13 -5.62 14.91
C PRO A 100 -7.81 -5.79 13.55
N VAL A 101 -9.14 -5.62 13.50
CA VAL A 101 -9.91 -5.54 12.22
C VAL A 101 -9.78 -4.13 11.68
N TRP A 102 -8.66 -3.84 11.00
CA TRP A 102 -8.34 -2.47 10.60
C TRP A 102 -9.33 -1.90 9.58
N GLY A 103 -9.99 -2.72 8.76
CA GLY A 103 -11.02 -2.25 7.82
C GLY A 103 -12.21 -1.53 8.47
N ARG A 104 -12.39 -1.65 9.80
CA ARG A 104 -13.37 -0.84 10.56
C ARG A 104 -12.75 0.44 11.12
N VAL A 105 -11.56 0.35 11.72
CA VAL A 105 -10.84 1.51 12.30
C VAL A 105 -10.40 2.51 11.23
N LEU A 106 -10.05 1.99 10.04
CA LEU A 106 -9.64 2.80 8.92
C LEU A 106 -10.83 3.45 8.18
N GLY A 107 -12.07 3.08 8.51
CA GLY A 107 -13.27 3.53 7.80
C GLY A 107 -13.89 4.82 8.31
N GLU A 108 -13.28 5.48 9.30
CA GLU A 108 -13.78 6.77 9.81
C GLU A 108 -13.86 7.80 8.67
N PRO A 109 -15.05 8.36 8.36
CA PRO A 109 -15.25 9.19 7.19
C PRO A 109 -14.39 10.45 7.19
N ILE A 110 -13.71 10.72 6.07
CA ILE A 110 -12.89 11.93 5.85
C ILE A 110 -13.66 13.07 5.19
N ALA A 111 -14.87 12.78 4.66
CA ALA A 111 -15.81 13.76 4.09
C ALA A 111 -17.24 13.21 4.12
N GLU A 112 -18.25 14.09 4.14
CA GLU A 112 -19.68 13.73 4.17
C GLU A 112 -20.14 12.87 2.99
N ARG A 113 -19.35 12.81 1.90
CA ARG A 113 -19.69 12.11 0.65
C ARG A 113 -18.93 10.80 0.41
N THR A 114 -18.09 10.35 1.34
CA THR A 114 -17.34 9.10 1.22
C THR A 114 -17.91 8.05 2.15
N THR A 115 -18.19 6.85 1.63
CA THR A 115 -18.61 5.72 2.47
C THR A 115 -17.41 5.21 3.30
N ALA A 116 -17.69 4.63 4.47
CA ALA A 116 -16.64 4.04 5.31
C ALA A 116 -15.81 2.98 4.56
N ASP A 117 -16.44 2.23 3.66
CA ASP A 117 -15.78 1.20 2.85
C ASP A 117 -14.81 1.78 1.83
N GLU A 118 -15.16 2.90 1.19
CA GLU A 118 -14.28 3.60 0.26
C GLU A 118 -13.06 4.20 0.98
N VAL A 119 -13.28 4.79 2.15
CA VAL A 119 -12.20 5.34 2.98
C VAL A 119 -11.26 4.24 3.45
N SER A 120 -11.81 3.13 3.97
CA SER A 120 -11.03 1.97 4.37
C SER A 120 -10.20 1.43 3.22
N ARG A 121 -10.79 1.24 2.04
CA ARG A 121 -10.07 0.72 0.87
C ARG A 121 -8.90 1.62 0.48
N GLY A 122 -9.11 2.94 0.38
CA GLY A 122 -8.04 3.87 0.03
C GLY A 122 -6.90 3.90 1.05
N ARG A 123 -7.20 3.80 2.35
CA ARG A 123 -6.17 3.74 3.41
C ARG A 123 -5.44 2.40 3.43
N ILE A 124 -6.13 1.30 3.15
CA ILE A 124 -5.51 -0.02 2.97
C ILE A 124 -4.59 -0.01 1.76
N ASP A 125 -5.01 0.54 0.63
CA ASP A 125 -4.17 0.66 -0.57
C ASP A 125 -2.90 1.48 -0.28
N ALA A 126 -3.01 2.55 0.51
CA ALA A 126 -1.86 3.33 0.94
C ALA A 126 -0.89 2.50 1.81
N LEU A 127 -1.40 1.78 2.80
CA LEU A 127 -0.62 0.87 3.65
C LEU A 127 0.08 -0.22 2.84
N VAL A 128 -0.63 -0.83 1.89
CA VAL A 128 -0.10 -1.87 0.99
C VAL A 128 1.04 -1.30 0.14
N ALA A 129 0.84 -0.13 -0.46
CA ALA A 129 1.88 0.54 -1.25
C ALA A 129 3.14 0.86 -0.41
N TYR A 130 2.96 1.30 0.84
CA TYR A 130 4.09 1.51 1.75
C TYR A 130 4.80 0.20 2.08
N LEU A 131 4.07 -0.85 2.45
CA LEU A 131 4.66 -2.15 2.77
C LEU A 131 5.41 -2.75 1.57
N GLU A 132 4.88 -2.62 0.37
CA GLU A 132 5.57 -3.02 -0.87
C GLU A 132 6.89 -2.24 -1.05
N SER A 133 6.86 -0.92 -0.81
CA SER A 133 8.04 -0.06 -1.01
C SER A 133 9.22 -0.35 -0.07
N ILE A 134 8.99 -1.02 1.05
CA ILE A 134 10.01 -1.33 2.07
C ILE A 134 10.51 -2.78 2.01
N GLN A 135 10.08 -3.55 1.01
CA GLN A 135 10.56 -4.93 0.86
C GLN A 135 12.05 -4.96 0.50
N ALA A 136 12.83 -5.73 1.27
CA ALA A 136 14.22 -6.02 0.93
C ALA A 136 14.27 -6.87 -0.34
N GLY A 137 14.90 -6.36 -1.40
CA GLY A 137 15.15 -7.11 -2.63
C GLY A 137 13.95 -7.26 -3.58
N SER A 138 12.87 -6.50 -3.41
CA SER A 138 11.80 -6.44 -4.43
C SER A 138 12.31 -5.71 -5.66
N THR A 139 12.69 -6.46 -6.68
CA THR A 139 12.88 -5.93 -8.04
C THR A 139 11.54 -5.45 -8.55
N LYS A 140 11.41 -4.14 -8.76
CA LYS A 140 10.29 -3.54 -9.48
C LYS A 140 10.43 -3.78 -10.99
#